data_AF-A0A109UWF4-F1
#
_entry.id   AF-A0A109UWF4-F1
#
_cell.length_a   1.000
_cell.length_b   1.000
_cell.length_c   1.000
_cell.angle_alpha   90.00
_cell.angle_beta   90.00
_cell.angle_gamma   90.00
#
_symmetry.space_group_name_H-M   'P 1'
#
loop_
_entity.id
_entity.type
_entity.pdbx_description
1 polymer ?
#
loop_
_entity_poly.entity_id
_entity_poly.type
_entity_poly.pdbx_seq_one_letter_code
_entity_poly.pdbx_strand_id
1 'polypeptide(L)'
;MEIELLKKENTPENVIAHCKAVCKKAMKIAANFDDVNEDLIRKGALLHDIGRSKTHGITHAIEGVKIAKKYGYSQDVLNIIERHIGAGITESEALKLGLPEKSYVPETLEEKIVAHADNLISGSDEVDIDFVIKKWKRNAEISDENIERLIKLDDELIKAFEE
;
A
#
# COMPACT_ATOMS: atom_id res chain seq x y z
N MET A 1 -0.41 -18.49 4.58
CA MET A 1 0.28 -18.85 3.32
C MET A 1 1.22 -17.73 2.89
N GLU A 2 0.75 -16.49 2.92
CA GLU A 2 1.46 -15.27 2.50
C GLU A 2 2.63 -14.93 3.43
N ILE A 3 2.47 -15.06 4.76
CA ILE A 3 3.57 -14.88 5.72
C ILE A 3 4.72 -15.86 5.48
N GLU A 4 4.42 -17.12 5.17
CA GLU A 4 5.45 -18.12 4.87
C GLU A 4 6.14 -17.81 3.55
N LEU A 5 5.42 -17.22 2.58
CA LEU A 5 6.01 -16.71 1.35
C LEU A 5 6.96 -15.53 1.61
N LEU A 6 6.58 -14.56 2.45
CA LEU A 6 7.46 -13.45 2.84
C LEU A 6 8.76 -13.97 3.46
N LYS A 7 8.66 -14.93 4.39
CA LYS A 7 9.84 -15.60 4.98
C LYS A 7 10.68 -16.31 3.92
N LYS A 8 10.03 -17.06 3.02
CA LYS A 8 10.71 -17.80 1.93
C LYS A 8 11.48 -16.89 0.99
N GLU A 9 10.99 -15.69 0.71
CA GLU A 9 11.68 -14.69 -0.11
C GLU A 9 12.73 -13.88 0.66
N ASN A 10 12.91 -14.15 1.96
CA ASN A 10 13.80 -13.44 2.88
C ASN A 10 13.41 -11.97 3.07
N THR A 11 12.11 -11.68 3.11
CA THR A 11 11.61 -10.36 3.51
C THR A 11 12.04 -10.07 4.95
N PRO A 12 12.60 -8.88 5.25
CA PRO A 12 13.05 -8.52 6.60
C PRO A 12 11.95 -8.64 7.65
N GLU A 13 12.29 -9.04 8.87
CA GLU A 13 11.30 -9.27 9.94
C GLU A 13 10.48 -8.01 10.29
N ASN A 14 11.11 -6.84 10.26
CA ASN A 14 10.43 -5.57 10.48
C ASN A 14 9.41 -5.26 9.36
N VAL A 15 9.70 -5.65 8.12
CA VAL A 15 8.74 -5.51 7.00
C VAL A 15 7.60 -6.52 7.15
N ILE A 16 7.89 -7.75 7.58
CA ILE A 16 6.83 -8.74 7.87
C ILE A 16 5.91 -8.25 8.99
N ALA A 17 6.47 -7.62 10.03
CA ALA A 17 5.70 -7.02 11.12
C ALA A 17 4.82 -5.86 10.62
N HIS A 18 5.38 -5.00 9.77
CA HIS A 18 4.67 -3.93 9.07
C HIS A 18 3.50 -4.47 8.24
N CYS A 19 3.72 -5.43 7.34
CA CYS A 19 2.65 -6.04 6.53
C CYS A 19 1.51 -6.62 7.37
N LYS A 20 1.81 -7.20 8.54
CA LYS A 20 0.77 -7.69 9.47
C LYS A 20 -0.04 -6.54 10.08
N ALA A 21 0.61 -5.45 10.47
CA ALA A 21 -0.05 -4.26 10.99
C ALA A 21 -0.95 -3.61 9.91
N VAL A 22 -0.43 -3.46 8.69
CA VAL A 22 -1.20 -2.97 7.53
C VAL A 22 -2.38 -3.87 7.24
N CYS A 23 -2.21 -5.19 7.20
CA CYS A 23 -3.31 -6.13 7.02
C CYS A 23 -4.39 -5.97 8.10
N LYS A 24 -3.99 -5.82 9.37
CA LYS A 24 -4.96 -5.57 10.45
C LYS A 24 -5.73 -4.26 10.24
N LYS A 25 -5.05 -3.17 9.87
CA LYS A 25 -5.69 -1.88 9.60
C LYS A 25 -6.61 -1.95 8.37
N ALA A 26 -6.15 -2.55 7.28
CA ALA A 26 -6.92 -2.74 6.06
C ALA A 26 -8.22 -3.50 6.32
N MET A 27 -8.18 -4.58 7.12
CA MET A 27 -9.39 -5.32 7.50
C MET A 27 -10.35 -4.50 8.38
N LYS A 28 -9.83 -3.60 9.24
CA LYS A 28 -10.71 -2.68 9.99
C LYS A 28 -11.41 -1.69 9.06
N ILE A 29 -10.70 -1.15 8.07
CA ILE A 29 -11.28 -0.22 7.09
C ILE A 29 -12.30 -0.96 6.21
N ALA A 30 -11.97 -2.17 5.77
CA ALA A 30 -12.85 -3.02 4.96
C ALA A 30 -14.21 -3.26 5.62
N ALA A 31 -14.26 -3.35 6.95
CA ALA A 31 -15.50 -3.56 7.71
C ALA A 31 -16.51 -2.40 7.59
N ASN A 32 -16.11 -1.24 7.05
CA ASN A 32 -17.02 -0.15 6.73
C ASN A 32 -17.85 -0.38 5.45
N PHE A 33 -17.54 -1.42 4.68
CA PHE A 33 -18.11 -1.66 3.35
C PHE A 33 -18.70 -3.08 3.25
N ASP A 34 -19.89 -3.20 2.67
CA ASP A 34 -20.57 -4.51 2.52
C ASP A 34 -20.05 -5.34 1.34
N ASP A 35 -19.61 -4.69 0.25
CA ASP A 35 -19.26 -5.33 -1.02
C ASP A 35 -17.75 -5.30 -1.33
N VAL A 36 -16.92 -5.69 -0.37
CA VAL A 36 -15.46 -5.79 -0.54
C VAL A 36 -14.96 -7.23 -0.57
N ASN A 37 -13.95 -7.49 -1.39
CA ASN A 37 -13.27 -8.78 -1.36
C ASN A 37 -12.21 -8.84 -0.25
N GLU A 38 -12.62 -9.31 0.93
CA GLU A 38 -11.75 -9.43 2.10
C GLU A 38 -10.48 -10.28 1.86
N ASP A 39 -10.58 -11.40 1.13
CA ASP A 39 -9.41 -12.24 0.88
C ASP A 39 -8.41 -11.55 -0.07
N LEU A 40 -8.90 -10.76 -1.03
CA LEU A 40 -8.07 -9.92 -1.88
C LEU A 40 -7.35 -8.84 -1.06
N ILE A 41 -8.07 -8.13 -0.18
CA ILE A 41 -7.48 -7.12 0.73
C ILE A 41 -6.41 -7.77 1.61
N ARG A 42 -6.72 -8.91 2.24
CA ARG A 42 -5.80 -9.64 3.11
C ARG A 42 -4.53 -10.07 2.36
N LYS A 43 -4.66 -10.62 1.15
CA LYS A 43 -3.51 -11.03 0.32
C LYS A 43 -2.68 -9.83 -0.11
N GLY A 44 -3.35 -8.79 -0.63
CA GLY A 44 -2.72 -7.54 -1.06
C GLY A 44 -1.95 -6.87 0.08
N ALA A 45 -2.58 -6.68 1.23
CA ALA A 45 -1.96 -6.07 2.40
C ALA A 45 -0.79 -6.88 2.97
N LEU A 46 -0.85 -8.22 2.96
CA LEU A 46 0.28 -9.03 3.42
C LEU A 46 1.46 -9.03 2.45
N LEU A 47 1.22 -8.83 1.15
CA LEU A 47 2.23 -8.96 0.10
C LEU A 47 2.69 -7.63 -0.50
N HIS A 48 2.06 -6.49 -0.18
CA HIS A 48 2.33 -5.19 -0.80
C HIS A 48 3.83 -4.86 -0.81
N ASP A 49 4.52 -5.16 0.29
CA ASP A 49 5.94 -4.85 0.49
C ASP A 49 6.88 -6.04 0.23
N ILE A 50 6.43 -7.15 -0.37
CA ILE A 50 7.28 -8.35 -0.58
C ILE A 50 8.54 -8.06 -1.41
N GLY A 51 8.49 -7.04 -2.28
CA GLY A 51 9.66 -6.59 -3.05
C GLY A 51 10.78 -5.98 -2.21
N ARG A 52 10.53 -5.65 -0.93
CA ARG A 52 11.56 -5.26 0.04
C ARG A 52 12.59 -6.35 0.32
N SER A 53 12.28 -7.59 -0.05
CA SER A 53 13.27 -8.67 -0.09
C SER A 53 14.38 -8.46 -1.14
N LYS A 54 14.17 -7.59 -2.13
CA LYS A 54 15.12 -7.34 -3.24
C LYS A 54 15.65 -5.91 -3.24
N THR A 55 14.85 -4.92 -2.84
CA THR A 55 15.24 -3.51 -2.90
C THR A 55 14.56 -2.66 -1.82
N HIS A 56 15.31 -1.70 -1.29
CA HIS A 56 14.80 -0.69 -0.34
C HIS A 56 14.34 0.59 -1.04
N GLY A 57 14.48 0.69 -2.36
CA GLY A 57 14.03 1.84 -3.15
C GLY A 57 12.55 1.76 -3.55
N ILE A 58 12.06 2.78 -4.26
CA ILE A 58 10.67 2.84 -4.72
C ILE A 58 10.27 1.69 -5.66
N THR A 59 11.26 1.07 -6.32
CA THR A 59 11.07 -0.07 -7.22
C THR A 59 10.63 -1.38 -6.54
N HIS A 60 10.53 -1.41 -5.21
CA HIS A 60 10.02 -2.58 -4.47
C HIS A 60 8.59 -2.97 -4.90
N ALA A 61 7.74 -2.02 -5.28
CA ALA A 61 6.41 -2.35 -5.81
C ALA A 61 6.52 -3.22 -7.08
N ILE A 62 7.43 -2.87 -7.99
CA ILE A 62 7.67 -3.60 -9.24
C ILE A 62 8.30 -4.98 -8.98
N GLU A 63 9.30 -5.05 -8.09
CA GLU A 63 9.88 -6.34 -7.70
C GLU A 63 8.85 -7.22 -6.97
N GLY A 64 7.97 -6.62 -6.17
CA GLY A 64 6.87 -7.29 -5.50
C GLY A 64 5.93 -7.97 -6.49
N VAL A 65 5.53 -7.25 -7.56
CA VAL A 65 4.71 -7.81 -8.65
C VAL A 65 5.40 -9.00 -9.30
N LYS A 66 6.70 -8.91 -9.63
CA LYS A 66 7.46 -10.00 -10.24
C LYS A 66 7.46 -11.24 -9.35
N ILE A 67 7.66 -11.06 -8.04
CA ILE A 67 7.65 -12.15 -7.05
C ILE A 67 6.26 -12.75 -6.98
N ALA A 68 5.22 -11.96 -6.70
CA ALA A 68 3.86 -12.47 -6.55
C ALA A 68 3.37 -13.20 -7.83
N LYS A 69 3.72 -12.69 -9.02
CA LYS A 69 3.43 -13.36 -10.29
C LYS A 69 4.08 -14.74 -10.40
N LYS A 70 5.33 -14.90 -9.96
CA LYS A 70 6.04 -16.19 -9.93
C LYS A 70 5.33 -17.22 -9.04
N TYR A 71 4.65 -16.78 -7.99
CA TYR A 71 3.89 -17.65 -7.08
C TYR A 71 2.43 -17.83 -7.48
N GLY A 72 2.00 -17.29 -8.63
CA GLY A 72 0.67 -17.55 -9.20
C GLY A 72 -0.47 -16.73 -8.59
N TYR A 73 -0.17 -15.57 -7.98
CA TYR A 73 -1.22 -14.66 -7.51
C TYR A 73 -1.97 -14.02 -8.68
N SER A 74 -3.26 -13.72 -8.46
CA SER A 74 -4.13 -13.10 -9.46
C SER A 74 -3.70 -11.68 -9.80
N GLN A 75 -4.14 -11.18 -10.96
CA GLN A 75 -3.83 -9.82 -11.39
C GLN A 75 -4.28 -8.77 -10.37
N ASP A 76 -5.41 -8.98 -9.69
CA ASP A 76 -5.92 -8.05 -8.67
C ASP A 76 -4.95 -7.91 -7.50
N VAL A 77 -4.32 -9.00 -7.04
CA VAL A 77 -3.28 -8.94 -6.00
C VAL A 77 -2.04 -8.21 -6.53
N LEU A 78 -1.67 -8.45 -7.79
CA LEU A 78 -0.54 -7.75 -8.41
C LEU A 78 -0.79 -6.24 -8.50
N ASN A 79 -2.02 -5.82 -8.84
CA ASN A 79 -2.38 -4.40 -8.90
C ASN A 79 -2.27 -3.73 -7.53
N ILE A 80 -2.73 -4.38 -6.46
CA ILE A 80 -2.58 -3.87 -5.09
C ILE A 80 -1.08 -3.69 -4.76
N ILE A 81 -0.26 -4.70 -5.03
CA ILE A 81 1.18 -4.63 -4.78
C ILE A 81 1.83 -3.50 -5.60
N GLU A 82 1.39 -3.30 -6.83
CA GLU A 82 1.97 -2.29 -7.70
C GLU A 82 1.56 -0.86 -7.30
N ARG A 83 0.31 -0.67 -6.88
CA ARG A 83 -0.34 0.64 -6.70
C ARG A 83 -0.38 1.13 -5.25
N HIS A 84 0.15 0.38 -4.28
CA HIS A 84 0.12 0.77 -2.86
C HIS A 84 1.00 1.98 -2.52
N ILE A 85 1.96 2.34 -3.37
CA ILE A 85 3.00 3.31 -3.05
C ILE A 85 2.47 4.75 -2.90
N GLY A 86 2.68 5.33 -1.71
CA GLY A 86 2.16 6.64 -1.35
C GLY A 86 0.63 6.65 -1.31
N ALA A 87 0.00 7.77 -1.66
CA ALA A 87 -1.45 7.79 -1.93
C ALA A 87 -1.77 7.52 -3.42
N GLY A 88 -0.85 6.82 -4.11
CA GLY A 88 -0.77 6.67 -5.56
C GLY A 88 0.36 7.49 -6.19
N ILE A 89 0.73 7.17 -7.43
CA ILE A 89 1.72 7.91 -8.21
C ILE A 89 1.19 8.05 -9.64
N THR A 90 1.07 9.27 -10.14
CA THR A 90 0.67 9.55 -11.52
C THR A 90 1.77 9.17 -12.50
N GLU A 91 1.42 9.03 -13.78
CA GLU A 91 2.40 8.73 -14.84
C GLU A 91 3.57 9.73 -14.89
N SER A 92 3.28 11.02 -14.71
CA SER A 92 4.31 12.06 -14.69
C SER A 92 5.20 12.01 -13.45
N GLU A 93 4.67 11.62 -12.28
CA GLU A 93 5.44 11.40 -11.07
C GLU A 93 6.30 10.13 -11.19
N ALA A 94 5.75 9.06 -11.78
CA ALA A 94 6.45 7.80 -12.01
C ALA A 94 7.73 8.01 -12.84
N LEU A 95 7.64 8.80 -13.92
CA LEU A 95 8.79 9.15 -14.75
C LEU A 95 9.90 9.85 -13.95
N LYS A 96 9.54 10.81 -13.08
CA LYS A 96 10.49 11.52 -12.20
C LYS A 96 11.16 10.59 -11.19
N LEU A 97 10.45 9.56 -10.76
CA LEU A 97 10.90 8.57 -9.76
C LEU A 97 11.63 7.39 -10.40
N GLY A 98 11.81 7.37 -11.72
CA GLY A 98 12.48 6.28 -12.45
C GLY A 98 11.67 4.98 -12.49
N LEU A 99 10.37 5.06 -12.25
CA LEU A 99 9.44 3.94 -12.43
C LEU A 99 9.01 3.85 -13.90
N PRO A 100 8.54 2.67 -14.36
CA PRO A 100 7.88 2.57 -15.67
C PRO A 100 6.75 3.60 -15.80
N GLU A 101 6.72 4.29 -16.94
CA GLU A 101 5.76 5.36 -17.25
C GLU A 101 4.33 4.80 -17.36
N LYS A 102 3.61 4.84 -16.24
CA LYS A 102 2.18 4.53 -16.11
C LYS A 102 1.63 5.06 -14.79
N SER A 103 0.31 5.03 -14.64
CA SER A 103 -0.36 5.34 -13.38
C SER A 103 -0.22 4.19 -12.38
N TYR A 104 0.13 4.54 -11.14
CA TYR A 104 0.12 3.69 -9.95
C TYR A 104 -0.91 4.21 -8.93
N VAL A 105 -1.90 4.98 -9.38
CA VAL A 105 -3.00 5.44 -8.53
C VAL A 105 -3.93 4.26 -8.25
N PRO A 106 -4.31 3.99 -6.98
CA PRO A 106 -5.30 2.97 -6.65
C PRO A 106 -6.65 3.22 -7.35
N GLU A 107 -7.20 2.20 -8.00
CA GLU A 107 -8.44 2.31 -8.78
C GLU A 107 -9.63 1.63 -8.07
N THR A 108 -9.46 0.40 -7.58
CA THR A 108 -10.53 -0.34 -6.91
C THR A 108 -10.60 0.00 -5.43
N LEU A 109 -11.74 -0.33 -4.79
CA LEU A 109 -11.91 -0.13 -3.36
C LEU A 109 -10.87 -0.93 -2.55
N GLU A 110 -10.56 -2.17 -2.94
CA GLU A 110 -9.53 -2.98 -2.28
C GLU A 110 -8.12 -2.38 -2.43
N GLU A 111 -7.78 -1.85 -3.61
CA GLU A 111 -6.51 -1.15 -3.83
C GLU A 111 -6.41 0.10 -2.93
N LYS A 112 -7.47 0.90 -2.87
CA LYS A 112 -7.54 2.10 -2.03
C LYS A 112 -7.43 1.76 -0.54
N ILE A 113 -8.15 0.73 -0.08
CA ILE A 113 -8.11 0.29 1.32
C ILE A 113 -6.69 -0.12 1.72
N VAL A 114 -5.99 -0.91 0.89
CA VAL A 114 -4.63 -1.37 1.22
C VAL A 114 -3.64 -0.21 1.18
N ALA A 115 -3.68 0.63 0.14
CA ALA A 115 -2.80 1.80 0.04
C ALA A 115 -3.00 2.78 1.21
N HIS A 116 -4.25 3.04 1.59
CA HIS A 116 -4.53 3.94 2.72
C HIS A 116 -4.15 3.32 4.07
N ALA A 117 -4.43 2.04 4.26
CA ALA A 117 -4.02 1.32 5.46
C ALA A 117 -2.49 1.34 5.64
N ASP A 118 -1.73 1.19 4.55
CA ASP A 118 -0.27 1.29 4.56
C ASP A 118 0.19 2.68 5.05
N ASN A 119 -0.36 3.74 4.48
CA ASN A 119 -0.04 5.12 4.87
C ASN A 119 -0.30 5.39 6.36
N LEU A 120 -1.32 4.76 6.96
CA LEU A 120 -1.67 4.89 8.37
C LEU A 120 -0.87 3.96 9.31
N ILE A 121 0.16 3.26 8.82
CA ILE A 121 1.10 2.49 9.65
C ILE A 121 2.52 3.06 9.50
N SER A 122 3.11 3.51 10.60
CA SER A 122 4.53 3.90 10.64
C SER A 122 5.35 2.81 11.31
N GLY A 123 6.11 2.05 10.52
CA GLY A 123 6.80 0.86 11.03
C GLY A 123 5.78 -0.23 11.32
N SER A 124 5.43 -0.48 12.58
CA SER A 124 4.35 -1.39 12.95
C SER A 124 3.25 -0.73 13.78
N ASP A 125 3.34 0.59 13.99
CA ASP A 125 2.44 1.35 14.84
C ASP A 125 1.40 2.09 14.01
N GLU A 126 0.14 2.04 14.44
CA GLU A 126 -0.96 2.79 13.83
C GLU A 126 -0.82 4.28 14.14
N VAL A 127 -0.93 5.12 13.12
CA VAL A 127 -0.82 6.58 13.21
C VAL A 127 -2.05 7.24 12.55
N ASP A 128 -2.32 8.49 12.92
CA ASP A 128 -3.38 9.29 12.31
C ASP A 128 -2.91 9.99 11.01
N ILE A 129 -3.86 10.50 10.24
CA ILE A 129 -3.55 11.22 9.00
C ILE A 129 -2.73 12.50 9.25
N ASP A 130 -2.94 13.20 10.37
CA ASP A 130 -2.20 14.43 10.68
C ASP A 130 -0.70 14.15 10.87
N PHE A 131 -0.35 13.04 11.50
CA PHE A 131 1.01 12.54 11.60
C PHE A 131 1.62 12.29 10.22
N VAL A 132 0.88 11.61 9.33
CA VAL A 132 1.34 11.29 7.96
C VAL A 132 1.55 12.57 7.16
N ILE A 133 0.58 13.49 7.17
CA ILE A 133 0.68 14.79 6.49
C ILE A 133 1.90 15.57 6.99
N LYS A 134 2.09 15.66 8.31
CA LYS A 134 3.23 16.38 8.90
C LYS A 134 4.57 15.75 8.54
N LYS A 135 4.62 14.42 8.43
CA LYS A 135 5.80 13.67 7.97
C LYS A 135 6.07 13.95 6.50
N TRP A 136 5.06 13.90 5.65
CA TRP A 136 5.17 14.10 4.19
C TRP A 136 5.54 15.53 3.82
N LYS A 137 4.98 16.55 4.49
CA LYS A 137 5.36 17.96 4.30
C LYS A 137 6.84 18.27 4.57
N ARG A 138 7.54 17.38 5.29
CA ARG A 138 8.99 17.51 5.55
C ARG A 138 9.83 16.78 4.50
N ASN A 139 9.22 15.97 3.64
CA ASN A 139 9.89 15.25 2.58
C ASN A 139 9.73 16.02 1.26
N ALA A 140 10.83 16.57 0.74
CA ALA A 140 10.84 17.33 -0.51
C ALA A 140 10.49 16.49 -1.76
N GLU A 141 10.50 15.16 -1.65
CA GLU A 141 10.14 14.24 -2.74
C GLU A 141 8.62 14.01 -2.84
N ILE A 142 7.84 14.38 -1.81
CA ILE A 142 6.38 14.22 -1.81
C ILE A 142 5.73 15.53 -2.29
N SER A 143 4.91 15.43 -3.34
CA SER A 143 4.14 16.55 -3.87
C SER A 143 2.94 16.89 -2.98
N ASP A 144 2.52 18.16 -3.01
CA ASP A 144 1.26 18.58 -2.38
C ASP A 144 0.06 17.81 -2.96
N GLU A 145 0.11 17.47 -4.25
CA GLU A 145 -0.88 16.64 -4.94
C GLU A 145 -0.99 15.22 -4.34
N ASN A 146 0.11 14.63 -3.87
CA ASN A 146 0.09 13.35 -3.16
C ASN A 146 -0.59 13.48 -1.80
N ILE A 147 -0.33 14.58 -1.08
CA ILE A 147 -1.00 14.90 0.19
C ILE A 147 -2.50 15.11 -0.02
N GLU A 148 -2.91 15.80 -1.08
CA GLU A 148 -4.34 15.96 -1.41
C GLU A 148 -5.02 14.62 -1.70
N ARG A 149 -4.32 13.70 -2.40
CA ARG A 149 -4.83 12.34 -2.64
C ARG A 149 -4.95 11.53 -1.34
N LEU A 150 -3.99 11.65 -0.43
CA LEU A 150 -4.06 11.04 0.90
C LEU A 150 -5.29 11.52 1.68
N ILE A 151 -5.55 12.84 1.69
CA ILE A 151 -6.72 13.41 2.37
C ILE A 151 -8.01 12.89 1.74
N LYS A 152 -8.09 12.83 0.41
CA LYS A 152 -9.26 12.28 -0.29
C LYS A 152 -9.52 10.82 0.06
N LEU A 153 -8.48 9.98 0.14
CA LEU A 153 -8.61 8.59 0.57
C LEU A 153 -9.12 8.48 2.01
N ASP A 154 -8.63 9.33 2.91
CA ASP A 154 -9.06 9.34 4.31
C ASP A 154 -10.51 9.80 4.47
N ASP A 155 -10.91 10.84 3.73
CA ASP A 155 -12.29 11.30 3.69
C ASP A 155 -13.23 10.20 3.17
N GLU A 156 -12.81 9.47 2.12
CA GLU A 156 -13.58 8.38 1.51
C GLU A 156 -13.69 7.13 2.41
N LEU A 157 -12.58 6.73 3.05
CA LEU A 157 -12.46 5.43 3.71
C LEU A 157 -12.65 5.46 5.22
N ILE A 158 -12.39 6.60 5.86
CA ILE A 158 -12.42 6.77 7.31
C ILE A 158 -13.51 7.75 7.70
N LYS A 159 -13.39 9.03 7.33
CA LYS A 159 -14.28 10.09 7.85
C LYS A 159 -15.73 9.95 7.40
N ALA A 160 -15.98 9.34 6.24
CA ALA A 160 -17.33 9.00 5.81
C ALA A 160 -18.10 8.10 6.80
N PHE A 161 -17.39 7.46 7.74
CA PHE A 161 -17.91 6.53 8.74
C PHE A 161 -17.66 6.99 10.19
N GLU A 162 -17.11 8.20 10.39
CA GLU A 162 -17.00 8.82 11.70
C GLU A 162 -18.33 9.54 12.01
N GLU A 163 -18.98 9.17 13.12
CA GLU A 163 -20.22 9.81 13.63
C GLU A 163 -19.96 11.19 14.25
#